data_AF-A0A6C0AY20-F1
#
_entry.id   AF-A0A6C0AY20-F1
#
_cell.length_a   1.000
_cell.length_b   1.000
_cell.length_c   1.000
_cell.angle_alpha   90.00
_cell.angle_beta   90.00
_cell.angle_gamma   90.00
#
_symmetry.space_group_name_H-M   'P 1'
#
loop_
_entity.id
_entity.type
_entity.pdbx_description
1 polymer ?
#
loop_
_entity_poly.entity_id
_entity_poly.type
_entity_poly.pdbx_seq_one_letter_code
_entity_poly.pdbx_strand_id
1 'polypeptide(L)'
;MISGSQQEILKSAYISLAVQIIIGFIGIHGIFIPLREEDKILTNIMILETIVQFIELCFYIWITMQLSKLTYEVTYTRYFDWFISTPIMLLTTVFFMEYLTYEKLGQTIKIKEIIEKDYVEIIKIVIANFFMLLFGFLGERKYITRVNGFILGTIAFLYSFYIIYNEFVGENTINNILFFIMFIIWSLYGVAYLFPYVTKNTMYNILDIFSKNFYGLFIYYVILQKSNYFS
;
A
#
# COMPACT_ATOMS: atom_id res chain seq x y z
N MET A 1 11.80 26.64 17.64
CA MET A 1 10.60 27.10 16.92
C MET A 1 10.41 26.22 15.70
N ILE A 2 9.22 25.65 15.52
CA ILE A 2 8.87 24.88 14.32
C ILE A 2 8.93 25.85 13.13
N SER A 3 9.71 25.54 12.09
CA SER A 3 9.72 26.37 10.88
C SER A 3 8.33 26.32 10.23
N GLY A 4 7.88 27.41 9.58
CA GLY A 4 6.58 27.43 8.88
C GLY A 4 6.40 26.25 7.92
N SER A 5 7.50 25.78 7.31
CA SER A 5 7.54 24.60 6.44
C SER A 5 7.21 23.26 7.12
N GLN A 6 7.53 23.08 8.40
CA GLN A 6 7.22 21.85 9.14
C GLN A 6 5.75 21.81 9.60
N GLN A 7 5.11 22.98 9.74
CA GLN A 7 3.71 23.05 10.17
C GLN A 7 2.75 22.43 9.14
N GLU A 8 2.99 22.63 7.84
CA GLU A 8 2.13 22.06 6.79
C GLU A 8 2.22 20.53 6.73
N ILE A 9 3.44 20.01 6.88
CA ILE A 9 3.67 18.56 6.95
C ILE A 9 2.98 17.99 8.20
N LEU A 10 3.07 18.65 9.35
CA LEU A 10 2.38 18.21 10.57
C LEU A 10 0.86 18.25 10.43
N LYS A 11 0.29 19.32 9.85
CA LYS A 11 -1.15 19.42 9.63
C LYS A 11 -1.67 18.26 8.78
N SER A 12 -1.02 17.98 7.66
CA SER A 12 -1.39 16.84 6.80
C SER A 12 -1.14 15.49 7.48
N ALA A 13 -0.09 15.37 8.31
CA ALA A 13 0.16 14.15 9.08
C ALA A 13 -0.91 13.90 10.16
N TYR A 14 -1.41 14.94 10.84
CA TYR A 14 -2.50 14.80 11.80
C TYR A 14 -3.82 14.41 11.12
N ILE A 15 -4.10 14.94 9.93
CA ILE A 15 -5.25 14.51 9.12
C ILE A 15 -5.13 13.02 8.78
N SER A 16 -3.96 12.60 8.28
CA SER A 16 -3.69 11.19 7.95
C SER A 16 -3.84 10.29 9.18
N LEU A 17 -3.23 10.66 10.31
CA LEU A 17 -3.34 9.93 11.57
C LEU A 17 -4.79 9.77 12.05
N ALA A 18 -5.60 10.82 11.96
CA ALA A 18 -7.01 10.75 12.34
C ALA A 18 -7.80 9.76 11.47
N VAL A 19 -7.56 9.77 10.15
CA VAL A 19 -8.19 8.84 9.21
C VAL A 19 -7.73 7.40 9.45
N GLN A 20 -6.43 7.20 9.70
CA GLN A 20 -5.87 5.88 10.02
C GLN A 20 -6.49 5.26 11.28
N ILE A 21 -6.70 6.05 12.35
CA ILE A 21 -7.33 5.54 13.57
C ILE A 21 -8.75 5.06 13.28
N ILE A 22 -9.55 5.86 12.56
CA ILE A 22 -10.95 5.51 12.23
C ILE A 22 -10.99 4.24 11.39
N ILE A 23 -10.18 4.18 10.32
CA ILE A 23 -10.18 3.05 9.40
C ILE A 23 -9.54 1.81 10.05
N GLY A 24 -8.57 1.97 10.94
CA GLY A 24 -7.98 0.88 11.70
C GLY A 24 -9.01 0.13 12.54
N PHE A 25 -9.94 0.83 13.18
CA PHE A 25 -11.06 0.17 13.88
C PHE A 25 -11.98 -0.59 12.92
N ILE A 26 -12.23 -0.06 11.72
CA ILE A 26 -13.04 -0.72 10.69
C ILE A 26 -12.34 -2.00 10.20
N GLY A 27 -11.02 -1.94 9.94
CA GLY A 27 -10.22 -3.09 9.54
C GLY A 27 -10.24 -4.20 10.59
N ILE A 28 -10.00 -3.84 11.86
CA ILE A 28 -10.08 -4.78 13.00
C ILE A 28 -11.47 -5.42 13.08
N HIS A 29 -12.54 -4.63 12.95
CA HIS A 29 -13.90 -5.17 12.92
C HIS A 29 -14.09 -6.17 11.76
N GLY A 30 -13.59 -5.86 10.57
CA GLY A 30 -13.65 -6.72 9.39
C GLY A 30 -13.07 -8.11 9.58
N ILE A 31 -12.03 -8.25 10.42
CA ILE A 31 -11.41 -9.54 10.74
C ILE A 31 -12.38 -10.48 11.48
N PHE A 32 -13.27 -9.93 12.31
CA PHE A 32 -14.20 -10.70 13.14
C PHE A 32 -15.53 -11.01 12.46
N ILE A 33 -15.76 -10.51 11.24
CA ILE A 33 -16.97 -10.82 10.49
C ILE A 33 -16.89 -12.27 9.99
N PRO A 34 -17.85 -13.14 10.34
CA PRO A 34 -17.84 -14.53 9.91
C PRO A 34 -18.08 -14.62 8.40
N LEU A 35 -17.25 -15.41 7.73
CA LEU A 35 -17.35 -15.71 6.30
C LEU A 35 -17.41 -17.23 6.08
N ARG A 36 -18.01 -17.62 4.95
CA ARG A 36 -18.00 -19.02 4.49
C ARG A 36 -16.58 -19.45 4.14
N GLU A 37 -16.34 -20.76 4.10
CA GLU A 37 -15.00 -21.30 3.81
C GLU A 37 -14.46 -20.81 2.46
N GLU A 38 -15.31 -20.65 1.44
CA GLU A 38 -14.91 -20.12 0.13
C GLU A 38 -14.40 -18.67 0.17
N ASP A 39 -14.84 -17.88 1.15
CA ASP A 39 -14.56 -16.44 1.25
C ASP A 39 -13.51 -16.11 2.33
N LYS A 40 -13.02 -17.12 3.09
CA LYS A 40 -12.07 -16.93 4.20
C LYS A 40 -10.73 -16.28 3.80
N ILE A 41 -10.36 -16.34 2.52
CA ILE A 41 -9.20 -15.61 2.01
C ILE A 41 -9.31 -14.11 2.25
N LEU A 42 -10.51 -13.53 2.23
CA LEU A 42 -10.76 -12.12 2.51
C LEU A 42 -10.41 -11.75 3.95
N THR A 43 -10.69 -12.62 4.93
CA THR A 43 -10.27 -12.41 6.33
C THR A 43 -8.75 -12.37 6.44
N ASN A 44 -8.04 -13.27 5.76
CA ASN A 44 -6.58 -13.28 5.77
C ASN A 44 -5.99 -12.02 5.11
N ILE A 45 -6.59 -11.56 4.00
CA ILE A 45 -6.22 -10.29 3.36
C ILE A 45 -6.44 -9.13 4.33
N MET A 46 -7.60 -9.07 5.01
CA MET A 46 -7.89 -8.02 5.98
C MET A 46 -6.89 -8.00 7.15
N ILE A 47 -6.44 -9.17 7.63
CA ILE A 47 -5.39 -9.25 8.66
C ILE A 47 -4.08 -8.63 8.16
N LEU A 48 -3.65 -8.95 6.94
CA LEU A 48 -2.44 -8.40 6.34
C LEU A 48 -2.54 -6.88 6.13
N GLU A 49 -3.67 -6.39 5.65
CA GLU A 49 -3.94 -4.95 5.53
C GLU A 49 -3.98 -4.25 6.90
N THR A 50 -4.50 -4.90 7.93
CA THR A 50 -4.47 -4.36 9.30
C THR A 50 -3.03 -4.27 9.83
N ILE A 51 -2.16 -5.23 9.48
CA ILE A 51 -0.72 -5.16 9.80
C ILE A 51 -0.08 -3.96 9.09
N VAL A 52 -0.38 -3.74 7.81
CA VAL A 52 0.09 -2.57 7.05
C VAL A 52 -0.34 -1.27 7.74
N GLN A 53 -1.61 -1.16 8.14
CA GLN A 53 -2.13 0.00 8.86
C GLN A 53 -1.48 0.20 10.22
N PHE A 54 -1.11 -0.86 10.92
CA PHE A 54 -0.40 -0.75 12.19
C PHE A 54 1.03 -0.21 12.03
N ILE A 55 1.74 -0.65 10.98
CA ILE A 55 3.09 -0.14 10.64
C ILE A 55 2.99 1.35 10.27
N GLU A 56 2.01 1.71 9.43
CA GLU A 56 1.70 3.10 9.08
C GLU A 56 1.42 3.93 10.34
N LEU A 57 0.51 3.47 11.21
CA LEU A 57 0.14 4.15 12.45
C LEU A 57 1.37 4.42 13.34
N CYS A 58 2.27 3.45 13.47
CA CYS A 58 3.53 3.62 14.21
C CYS A 58 4.38 4.75 13.61
N PHE A 59 4.50 4.79 12.28
CA PHE A 59 5.21 5.87 11.59
C PHE A 59 4.55 7.24 11.81
N TYR A 60 3.22 7.32 11.73
CA TYR A 60 2.49 8.60 11.89
C TYR A 60 2.46 9.13 13.33
N ILE A 61 2.40 8.24 14.33
CA ILE A 61 2.61 8.61 15.73
C ILE A 61 4.03 9.15 15.92
N TRP A 62 5.03 8.46 15.37
CA TRP A 62 6.42 8.90 15.46
C TRP A 62 6.66 10.27 14.80
N ILE A 63 6.20 10.47 13.55
CA ILE A 63 6.45 11.73 12.82
C ILE A 63 5.77 12.92 13.50
N THR A 64 4.55 12.76 14.03
CA THR A 64 3.85 13.85 14.72
C THR A 64 4.55 14.27 16.02
N MET A 65 5.20 13.33 16.70
CA MET A 65 5.98 13.59 17.93
C MET A 65 7.40 14.13 17.67
N GLN A 66 8.03 13.74 16.56
CA GLN A 66 9.45 13.97 16.33
C GLN A 66 9.77 15.01 15.27
N LEU A 67 8.88 15.30 14.31
CA LEU A 67 9.22 16.15 13.15
C LEU A 67 9.79 17.52 13.55
N SER A 68 9.24 18.14 14.60
CA SER A 68 9.69 19.43 15.14
C SER A 68 11.09 19.41 15.76
N LYS A 69 11.61 18.22 16.06
CA LYS A 69 12.91 17.97 16.70
C LYS A 69 13.97 17.46 15.72
N LEU A 70 13.57 17.07 14.51
CA LEU A 70 14.49 16.50 13.53
C LEU A 70 15.43 17.58 12.97
N THR A 71 16.70 17.22 12.87
CA THR A 71 17.74 18.01 12.19
C THR A 71 17.99 17.54 10.75
N TYR A 72 17.23 16.54 10.29
CA TYR A 72 17.37 15.91 8.98
C TYR A 72 16.02 15.82 8.24
N GLU A 73 16.06 15.52 6.94
CA GLU A 73 14.85 15.34 6.13
C GLU A 73 14.11 14.04 6.48
N VAL A 74 12.86 14.15 6.92
CA VAL A 74 12.07 12.97 7.33
C VAL A 74 11.75 12.02 6.16
N THR A 75 11.85 12.49 4.91
CA THR A 75 11.44 11.75 3.71
C THR A 75 12.07 10.37 3.63
N TYR A 76 13.37 10.23 3.87
CA TYR A 76 14.04 8.93 3.80
C TYR A 76 13.62 7.98 4.94
N THR A 77 13.04 8.49 6.04
CA THR A 77 12.55 7.65 7.13
C THR A 77 11.27 6.92 6.74
N ARG A 78 10.47 7.47 5.81
CA ARG A 78 9.28 6.79 5.25
C ARG A 78 9.61 5.46 4.58
N TYR A 79 10.82 5.34 4.04
CA TYR A 79 11.25 4.11 3.37
C TYR A 79 11.31 2.91 4.32
N PHE A 80 11.45 3.10 5.63
CA PHE A 80 11.38 1.99 6.59
C PHE A 80 9.96 1.43 6.76
N ASP A 81 8.94 2.31 6.74
CA ASP A 81 7.54 1.89 6.64
C ASP A 81 7.33 1.17 5.30
N TRP A 82 7.63 1.87 4.19
CA TRP A 82 7.37 1.35 2.85
C TRP A 82 8.07 0.03 2.54
N PHE A 83 9.29 -0.17 3.03
CA PHE A 83 10.02 -1.42 2.86
C PHE A 83 9.27 -2.64 3.39
N ILE A 84 8.47 -2.46 4.44
CA ILE A 84 7.68 -3.52 5.05
C ILE A 84 6.26 -3.51 4.49
N SER A 85 5.64 -2.35 4.36
CA SER A 85 4.23 -2.22 4.00
C SER A 85 3.97 -2.57 2.53
N THR A 86 4.78 -2.07 1.59
CA THR A 86 4.49 -2.22 0.16
C THR A 86 4.57 -3.66 -0.35
N PRO A 87 5.51 -4.54 0.07
CA PRO A 87 5.43 -5.94 -0.35
C PRO A 87 4.15 -6.60 0.15
N ILE A 88 3.69 -6.31 1.38
CA ILE A 88 2.42 -6.86 1.89
C ILE A 88 1.25 -6.39 1.03
N MET A 89 1.17 -5.10 0.71
CA MET A 89 0.11 -4.51 -0.12
C MET A 89 0.05 -5.09 -1.54
N LEU A 90 1.21 -5.38 -2.14
CA LEU A 90 1.26 -6.02 -3.47
C LEU A 90 0.77 -7.47 -3.39
N LEU A 91 1.15 -8.20 -2.34
CA LEU A 91 0.71 -9.57 -2.12
C LEU A 91 -0.79 -9.66 -1.85
N THR A 92 -1.34 -8.81 -0.98
CA THR A 92 -2.79 -8.76 -0.72
C THR A 92 -3.59 -8.43 -1.98
N THR A 93 -3.05 -7.57 -2.84
CA THR A 93 -3.65 -7.30 -4.15
C THR A 93 -3.64 -8.52 -5.06
N VAL A 94 -2.52 -9.23 -5.17
CA VAL A 94 -2.45 -10.49 -5.93
C VAL A 94 -3.43 -11.53 -5.37
N PHE A 95 -3.48 -11.70 -4.05
CA PHE A 95 -4.40 -12.64 -3.40
C PHE A 95 -5.86 -12.29 -3.65
N PHE A 96 -6.21 -11.00 -3.63
CA PHE A 96 -7.56 -10.55 -3.93
C PHE A 96 -7.93 -10.78 -5.40
N MET A 97 -7.01 -10.51 -6.32
CA MET A 97 -7.24 -10.73 -7.75
C MET A 97 -7.44 -12.21 -8.08
N GLU A 98 -6.63 -13.10 -7.51
CA GLU A 98 -6.81 -14.55 -7.65
C GLU A 98 -8.11 -15.04 -6.99
N TYR A 99 -8.47 -14.51 -5.82
CA TYR A 99 -9.77 -14.80 -5.20
C TYR A 99 -10.92 -14.51 -6.16
N LEU A 100 -10.94 -13.33 -6.79
CA LEU A 100 -11.99 -12.95 -7.74
C LEU A 100 -11.98 -13.81 -9.01
N THR A 101 -10.82 -14.27 -9.45
CA THR A 101 -10.70 -15.20 -10.59
C THR A 101 -11.31 -16.56 -10.26
N TYR A 102 -10.93 -17.16 -9.13
CA TYR A 102 -11.43 -18.48 -8.72
C TYR A 102 -12.91 -18.45 -8.32
N GLU A 103 -13.35 -17.37 -7.68
CA GLU A 103 -14.76 -17.17 -7.37
C GLU A 103 -15.63 -17.19 -8.64
N LYS A 104 -15.20 -16.51 -9.71
CA LYS A 104 -15.93 -16.51 -11.00
C LYS A 104 -16.08 -17.92 -11.58
N LEU A 105 -15.14 -18.83 -11.26
CA LEU A 105 -15.14 -20.23 -11.68
C LEU A 105 -15.92 -21.15 -10.71
N GLY A 106 -16.47 -20.61 -9.62
CA GLY A 106 -17.12 -21.39 -8.57
C GLY A 106 -16.14 -22.25 -7.76
N GLN A 107 -14.88 -21.85 -7.69
CA GLN A 107 -13.80 -22.56 -7.01
C GLN A 107 -13.31 -21.78 -5.80
N THR A 108 -12.76 -22.50 -4.82
CA THR A 108 -12.10 -21.90 -3.65
C THR A 108 -10.59 -21.97 -3.82
N ILE A 109 -9.91 -20.89 -3.41
CA ILE A 109 -8.46 -20.83 -3.38
C ILE A 109 -7.97 -20.23 -2.06
N LYS A 110 -6.86 -20.78 -1.53
CA LYS A 110 -6.20 -20.26 -0.32
C LYS A 110 -4.91 -19.52 -0.67
N ILE A 111 -4.51 -18.58 0.18
CA ILE A 111 -3.23 -17.86 0.05
C ILE A 111 -2.05 -18.80 -0.16
N LYS A 112 -2.00 -19.91 0.59
CA LYS A 112 -0.92 -20.90 0.47
C LYS A 112 -0.85 -21.49 -0.95
N GLU A 113 -1.99 -21.79 -1.54
CA GLU A 113 -2.07 -22.37 -2.89
C GLU A 113 -1.62 -21.35 -3.94
N ILE A 114 -2.00 -20.07 -3.79
CA ILE A 114 -1.53 -18.97 -4.66
C ILE A 114 -0.01 -18.83 -4.55
N ILE A 115 0.53 -18.82 -3.33
CA ILE A 115 1.98 -18.72 -3.12
C ILE A 115 2.70 -19.89 -3.76
N GLU A 116 2.21 -21.13 -3.62
CA GLU A 116 2.86 -22.31 -4.20
C GLU A 116 2.79 -22.32 -5.73
N LYS A 117 1.65 -21.90 -6.30
CA LYS A 117 1.40 -21.85 -7.74
C LYS A 117 2.22 -20.74 -8.43
N ASP A 118 2.21 -19.54 -7.86
CA ASP A 118 2.69 -18.31 -8.51
C ASP A 118 3.96 -17.73 -7.83
N TYR A 119 4.74 -18.59 -7.16
CA TYR A 119 5.88 -18.17 -6.34
C TYR A 119 6.92 -17.37 -7.14
N VAL A 120 7.13 -17.70 -8.41
CA VAL A 120 8.13 -17.04 -9.26
C VAL A 120 7.69 -15.60 -9.54
N GLU A 121 6.44 -15.41 -9.93
CA GLU A 121 5.84 -14.13 -10.27
C GLU A 121 5.76 -13.23 -9.03
N ILE A 122 5.35 -13.81 -7.89
CA ILE A 122 5.36 -13.15 -6.59
C ILE A 122 6.77 -12.66 -6.21
N ILE A 123 7.79 -13.51 -6.34
CA ILE A 123 9.18 -13.12 -6.03
C ILE A 123 9.65 -11.99 -6.95
N LYS A 124 9.35 -12.07 -8.25
CA LYS A 124 9.71 -10.99 -9.20
C LYS A 124 9.06 -9.66 -8.79
N ILE A 125 7.78 -9.66 -8.41
CA ILE A 125 7.06 -8.47 -7.91
C ILE A 125 7.74 -7.89 -6.67
N VAL A 126 8.03 -8.73 -5.67
CA VAL A 126 8.65 -8.28 -4.42
C VAL A 126 10.06 -7.72 -4.66
N ILE A 127 10.87 -8.37 -5.49
CA ILE A 127 12.22 -7.91 -5.85
C ILE A 127 12.15 -6.59 -6.63
N ALA A 128 11.22 -6.46 -7.58
CA ALA A 128 11.02 -5.22 -8.34
C ALA A 128 10.62 -4.07 -7.42
N ASN A 129 9.69 -4.30 -6.50
CA ASN A 129 9.29 -3.34 -5.47
C ASN A 129 10.47 -2.96 -4.54
N PHE A 130 11.29 -3.93 -4.13
CA PHE A 130 12.51 -3.66 -3.36
C PHE A 130 13.45 -2.71 -4.11
N PHE A 131 13.73 -2.97 -5.39
CA PHE A 131 14.60 -2.10 -6.18
C PHE A 131 14.00 -0.72 -6.43
N MET A 132 12.68 -0.63 -6.64
CA MET A 132 11.98 0.64 -6.72
C MET A 132 12.24 1.50 -5.47
N LEU A 133 12.06 0.91 -4.29
CA LEU A 133 12.32 1.58 -3.01
C LEU A 133 13.79 1.88 -2.79
N LEU A 134 14.69 0.95 -3.12
CA LEU A 134 16.14 1.14 -2.97
C LEU A 134 16.62 2.36 -3.76
N PHE A 135 16.23 2.48 -5.04
CA PHE A 135 16.67 3.61 -5.87
C PHE A 135 16.08 4.94 -5.40
N GLY A 136 14.81 4.95 -4.99
CA GLY A 136 14.21 6.13 -4.37
C GLY A 136 14.95 6.55 -3.10
N PHE A 137 15.27 5.60 -2.22
CA PHE A 137 16.00 5.84 -0.98
C PHE A 137 17.40 6.40 -1.24
N LEU A 138 18.16 5.78 -2.15
CA LEU A 138 19.49 6.25 -2.54
C LEU A 138 19.46 7.68 -3.10
N GLY A 139 18.40 8.03 -3.83
CA GLY A 139 18.16 9.38 -4.33
C GLY A 139 17.84 10.38 -3.23
N GLU A 140 16.95 10.05 -2.28
CA GLU A 140 16.67 10.89 -1.09
C GLU A 140 17.92 11.10 -0.22
N ARG A 141 18.76 10.06 -0.11
CA ARG A 141 20.03 10.10 0.63
C ARG A 141 21.17 10.76 -0.15
N LYS A 142 20.94 11.16 -1.41
CA LYS A 142 21.94 11.79 -2.30
C LYS A 142 23.16 10.91 -2.61
N TYR A 143 23.04 9.59 -2.46
CA TYR A 143 24.05 8.63 -2.93
C TYR A 143 24.06 8.52 -4.46
N ILE A 144 22.92 8.77 -5.08
CA ILE A 144 22.77 8.96 -6.53
C ILE A 144 22.04 10.26 -6.80
N THR A 145 22.09 10.76 -8.04
CA THR A 145 21.32 11.95 -8.42
C THR A 145 19.83 11.66 -8.27
N ARG A 146 19.06 12.70 -7.90
CA ARG A 146 17.61 12.59 -7.76
C ARG A 146 16.95 12.06 -9.04
N VAL A 147 17.43 12.50 -10.20
CA VAL A 147 16.97 12.05 -11.53
C VAL A 147 17.23 10.55 -11.73
N ASN A 148 18.42 10.05 -11.40
CA ASN A 148 18.71 8.62 -11.52
C ASN A 148 17.86 7.79 -10.57
N GLY A 149 17.65 8.25 -9.33
CA GLY A 149 16.75 7.60 -8.38
C GLY A 149 15.31 7.50 -8.91
N PHE A 150 14.81 8.57 -9.53
CA PHE A 150 13.49 8.59 -10.17
C PHE A 150 13.41 7.62 -11.36
N ILE A 151 14.36 7.67 -12.30
CA ILE A 151 14.33 6.84 -13.52
C ILE A 151 14.44 5.36 -13.17
N LEU A 152 15.43 4.97 -12.36
CA LEU A 152 15.63 3.58 -11.97
C LEU A 152 14.47 3.05 -11.12
N GLY A 153 13.96 3.88 -10.21
CA GLY A 153 12.77 3.56 -9.43
C GLY A 153 11.54 3.34 -10.31
N THR A 154 11.34 4.20 -11.31
CA THR A 154 10.22 4.10 -12.26
C THR A 154 10.31 2.84 -13.13
N ILE A 155 11.51 2.46 -13.59
CA ILE A 155 11.69 1.21 -14.34
C ILE A 155 11.28 0.00 -13.50
N ALA A 156 11.73 -0.06 -12.25
CA ALA A 156 11.38 -1.15 -11.34
C ALA A 156 9.88 -1.16 -10.98
N PHE A 157 9.28 0.02 -10.78
CA PHE A 157 7.84 0.19 -10.60
C PHE A 157 7.04 -0.36 -11.79
N LEU A 158 7.37 0.06 -13.01
CA LEU A 158 6.70 -0.38 -14.23
C LEU A 158 6.83 -1.89 -14.43
N TYR A 159 8.00 -2.46 -14.12
CA TYR A 159 8.21 -3.90 -14.19
C TYR A 159 7.33 -4.66 -13.16
N SER A 160 7.25 -4.17 -11.92
CA SER A 160 6.38 -4.76 -10.89
C SER A 160 4.92 -4.76 -11.34
N PHE A 161 4.41 -3.63 -11.85
CA PHE A 161 3.02 -3.51 -12.28
C PHE A 161 2.75 -4.23 -13.60
N TYR A 162 3.75 -4.37 -14.48
CA TYR A 162 3.65 -5.19 -15.68
C TYR A 162 3.38 -6.66 -15.34
N ILE A 163 4.10 -7.23 -14.37
CA ILE A 163 3.88 -8.62 -13.93
C ILE A 163 2.48 -8.74 -13.33
N ILE A 164 2.08 -7.80 -12.46
CA ILE A 164 0.73 -7.85 -11.85
C ILE A 164 -0.36 -7.85 -12.92
N TYR A 165 -0.23 -6.98 -13.92
CA TYR A 165 -1.18 -6.88 -15.01
C TYR A 165 -1.25 -8.15 -15.84
N ASN A 166 -0.10 -8.68 -16.25
CA ASN A 166 -0.02 -9.79 -17.19
C ASN A 166 -0.47 -11.11 -16.56
N GLU A 167 -0.16 -11.31 -15.27
CA GLU A 167 -0.36 -12.61 -14.60
C GLU A 167 -1.68 -12.68 -13.80
N PHE A 168 -2.12 -11.59 -13.16
CA PHE A 168 -3.19 -11.66 -12.16
C PHE A 168 -4.47 -10.87 -12.50
N VAL A 169 -4.41 -9.88 -13.38
CA VAL A 169 -5.60 -9.05 -13.68
C VAL A 169 -6.68 -9.86 -14.41
N GLY A 170 -6.28 -10.60 -15.45
CA GLY A 170 -7.18 -11.44 -16.25
C GLY A 170 -8.40 -10.67 -16.82
N GLU A 171 -9.50 -11.38 -17.04
CA GLU A 171 -10.74 -10.82 -17.61
C GLU A 171 -11.72 -10.28 -16.56
N ASN A 172 -11.36 -10.28 -15.28
CA ASN A 172 -12.26 -9.81 -14.23
C ASN A 172 -12.29 -8.26 -14.23
N THR A 173 -13.49 -7.68 -14.39
CA THR A 173 -13.66 -6.22 -14.45
C THR A 173 -13.23 -5.53 -13.15
N ILE A 174 -13.46 -6.15 -11.99
CA ILE A 174 -13.06 -5.60 -10.70
C ILE A 174 -11.53 -5.60 -10.58
N ASN A 175 -10.86 -6.67 -11.03
CA ASN A 175 -9.39 -6.72 -11.06
C ASN A 175 -8.82 -5.60 -11.94
N ASN A 176 -9.42 -5.36 -13.12
CA ASN A 176 -9.00 -4.29 -14.02
C ASN A 176 -9.11 -2.91 -13.35
N ILE A 177 -10.26 -2.61 -12.75
CA ILE A 177 -10.49 -1.35 -12.04
C ILE A 177 -9.50 -1.19 -10.88
N LEU A 178 -9.33 -2.24 -10.08
CA LEU A 178 -8.43 -2.25 -8.93
C LEU A 178 -6.98 -1.98 -9.37
N PHE A 179 -6.53 -2.65 -10.43
CA PHE A 179 -5.20 -2.47 -11.00
C PHE A 179 -4.95 -1.01 -11.39
N PHE A 180 -5.84 -0.41 -12.19
CA PHE A 180 -5.63 0.96 -12.67
C PHE A 180 -5.69 1.99 -11.54
N ILE A 181 -6.59 1.82 -10.57
CA ILE A 181 -6.64 2.68 -9.38
C ILE A 181 -5.31 2.58 -8.62
N MET A 182 -4.84 1.37 -8.34
CA MET A 182 -3.58 1.14 -7.64
C MET A 182 -2.39 1.72 -8.42
N PHE A 183 -2.31 1.47 -9.73
CA PHE A 183 -1.25 1.97 -10.61
C PHE A 183 -1.18 3.50 -10.61
N ILE A 184 -2.34 4.17 -10.72
CA ILE A 184 -2.42 5.63 -10.71
C ILE A 184 -1.97 6.16 -9.35
N ILE A 185 -2.53 5.65 -8.24
CA ILE A 185 -2.19 6.11 -6.89
C ILE A 185 -0.69 5.92 -6.61
N TRP A 186 -0.12 4.76 -6.95
CA TRP A 186 1.30 4.48 -6.73
C TRP A 186 2.21 5.33 -7.62
N SER A 187 1.82 5.60 -8.87
CA SER A 187 2.54 6.51 -9.76
C SER A 187 2.66 7.92 -9.17
N LEU A 188 1.64 8.38 -8.43
CA LEU A 188 1.67 9.69 -7.76
C LEU A 188 2.76 9.79 -6.68
N TYR A 189 3.25 8.68 -6.11
CA TYR A 189 4.41 8.72 -5.21
C TYR A 189 5.69 9.07 -5.96
N GLY A 190 5.87 8.54 -7.18
CA GLY A 190 6.97 8.92 -8.06
C GLY A 190 6.87 10.38 -8.51
N VAL A 191 5.65 10.86 -8.78
CA VAL A 191 5.41 12.29 -9.07
C VAL A 191 5.74 13.15 -7.85
N ALA A 192 5.27 12.79 -6.65
CA ALA A 192 5.58 13.47 -5.40
C ALA A 192 7.10 13.54 -5.15
N TYR A 193 7.83 12.48 -5.50
CA TYR A 193 9.29 12.42 -5.41
C TYR A 193 10.00 13.52 -6.23
N LEU A 194 9.35 14.18 -7.18
CA LEU A 194 9.93 15.30 -7.95
C LEU A 194 9.76 16.67 -7.26
N PHE A 195 8.85 16.79 -6.28
CA PHE A 195 8.51 18.07 -5.65
C PHE A 195 9.45 18.47 -4.50
N PRO A 196 9.53 19.77 -4.13
CA PRO A 196 10.27 20.21 -2.94
C PRO A 196 9.81 19.52 -1.65
N TYR A 197 10.67 19.53 -0.63
CA TYR A 197 10.50 18.78 0.63
C TYR A 197 9.11 18.87 1.26
N VAL A 198 8.55 20.08 1.38
CA VAL A 198 7.24 20.32 2.01
C VAL A 198 6.12 19.70 1.19
N THR A 199 6.01 20.10 -0.09
CA THR A 199 4.99 19.58 -1.01
C THR A 199 5.06 18.06 -1.13
N LYS A 200 6.27 17.50 -1.28
CA LYS A 200 6.51 16.05 -1.34
C LYS A 200 5.97 15.32 -0.11
N ASN A 201 6.31 15.79 1.09
CA ASN A 201 5.87 15.13 2.33
C ASN A 201 4.37 15.32 2.60
N THR A 202 3.80 16.48 2.25
CA THR A 202 2.35 16.68 2.30
C THR A 202 1.64 15.75 1.33
N MET A 203 2.16 15.57 0.11
CA MET A 203 1.61 14.60 -0.85
C MET A 203 1.69 13.17 -0.30
N TYR A 204 2.82 12.74 0.26
CA TYR A 204 2.94 11.41 0.87
C TYR A 204 1.94 11.21 2.01
N ASN A 205 1.73 12.24 2.86
CA ASN A 205 0.73 12.16 3.93
C ASN A 205 -0.69 11.88 3.43
N ILE A 206 -1.05 12.49 2.31
CA ILE A 206 -2.37 12.30 1.69
C ILE A 206 -2.42 10.99 0.91
N LEU A 207 -1.39 10.66 0.14
CA LEU A 207 -1.34 9.44 -0.66
C LEU A 207 -1.41 8.18 0.20
N ASP A 208 -0.80 8.18 1.38
CA ASP A 208 -0.84 7.05 2.32
C ASP A 208 -2.30 6.70 2.70
N ILE A 209 -3.16 7.73 2.87
CA ILE A 209 -4.60 7.55 3.13
C ILE A 209 -5.28 6.73 2.02
N PHE A 210 -4.99 7.09 0.77
CA PHE A 210 -5.61 6.42 -0.38
C PHE A 210 -5.01 5.04 -0.62
N SER A 211 -3.69 4.88 -0.51
CA SER A 211 -3.04 3.61 -0.84
C SER A 211 -3.23 2.55 0.24
N LYS A 212 -3.26 2.91 1.53
CA LYS A 212 -3.33 1.97 2.65
C LYS A 212 -4.72 1.90 3.26
N ASN A 213 -5.33 3.04 3.56
CA ASN A 213 -6.59 3.03 4.30
C ASN A 213 -7.81 2.78 3.39
N PHE A 214 -7.88 3.43 2.22
CA PHE A 214 -9.00 3.19 1.31
C PHE A 214 -8.99 1.80 0.67
N TYR A 215 -7.81 1.22 0.47
CA TYR A 215 -7.71 -0.18 0.07
C TYR A 215 -8.28 -1.13 1.14
N GLY A 216 -7.91 -0.93 2.42
CA GLY A 216 -8.51 -1.67 3.53
C GLY A 216 -10.03 -1.50 3.63
N LEU A 217 -10.55 -0.29 3.42
CA LEU A 217 -12.00 -0.03 3.36
C LEU A 217 -12.69 -0.78 2.21
N PHE A 218 -12.04 -0.85 1.05
CA PHE A 218 -12.54 -1.62 -0.08
C PHE A 218 -12.66 -3.11 0.25
N ILE A 219 -11.63 -3.72 0.86
CA ILE A 219 -11.71 -5.12 1.30
C ILE A 219 -12.82 -5.31 2.34
N TYR A 220 -12.95 -4.37 3.29
CA TYR A 220 -14.02 -4.40 4.30
C TYR A 220 -15.42 -4.39 3.67
N TYR A 221 -15.62 -3.55 2.66
CA TYR A 221 -16.87 -3.50 1.90
C TYR A 221 -17.17 -4.85 1.23
N VAL A 222 -16.18 -5.49 0.61
CA VAL A 222 -16.37 -6.82 0.00
C VAL A 222 -16.74 -7.87 1.05
N ILE A 223 -16.09 -7.85 2.23
CA ILE A 223 -16.43 -8.74 3.36
C ILE A 223 -17.90 -8.57 3.78
N LEU A 224 -18.39 -7.34 3.90
CA LEU A 224 -19.79 -7.06 4.25
C LEU A 224 -20.77 -7.64 3.22
N GLN A 225 -20.45 -7.53 1.94
CA GLN A 225 -21.27 -8.10 0.87
C GLN A 225 -21.30 -9.64 0.93
N LYS A 226 -20.14 -10.28 1.13
CA LYS A 226 -20.04 -11.75 1.18
C LYS A 226 -20.65 -12.38 2.43
N SER A 227 -20.62 -11.65 3.55
CA SER A 227 -21.22 -12.10 4.82
C SER A 227 -22.73 -11.89 4.89
N ASN A 228 -23.35 -11.21 3.91
CA ASN A 228 -24.75 -10.78 4.00
C ASN A 228 -25.05 -10.05 5.32
N TYR A 229 -24.11 -9.22 5.79
CA TYR A 229 -24.13 -8.67 7.15
C TYR A 229 -25.38 -7.85 7.48
N PHE A 230 -26.02 -7.27 6.46
CA PHE A 230 -27.23 -6.44 6.60
C PHE A 230 -28.51 -7.14 6.11
N SER A 231 -28.43 -8.42 5.76
CA SER A 231 -29.54 -9.27 5.30
C SER A 231 -30.16 -10.04 6.46
#